data_AF-A0A5D4MGH5-F1
#
_entry.id   AF-A0A5D4MGH5-F1
#
_cell.length_a   1.000
_cell.length_b   1.000
_cell.length_c   1.000
_cell.angle_alpha   90.00
_cell.angle_beta   90.00
_cell.angle_gamma   90.00
#
_symmetry.space_group_name_H-M   'P 1'
#
loop_
_entity.id
_entity.type
_entity.pdbx_description
1 polymer ?
#
loop_
_entity_poly.entity_id
_entity_poly.type
_entity_poly.pdbx_seq_one_letter_code
_entity_poly.pdbx_strand_id
1 'polypeptide(L)'
;MKRFVLKSILLISILFVGVLIGMQKANDGIKDMKGYDQDTLGTPLTISEDETGNVEASLLGQEMGSASLSEKKKKLEEMKSFNFFSEIGKSVAGVVKSLTEKTVEFISSLI
;
A
#
# COMPACT_ATOMS: atom_id res chain seq x y z
N MET A 1 -3.37 25.16 33.93
CA MET A 1 -2.02 24.74 33.50
C MET A 1 -1.76 23.23 33.67
N LYS A 2 -1.77 22.66 34.89
CA LYS A 2 -1.36 21.24 35.13
C LYS A 2 -2.18 20.18 34.35
N ARG A 3 -3.50 20.33 34.27
CA ARG A 3 -4.37 19.43 33.49
C ARG A 3 -4.13 19.50 31.98
N PHE A 4 -3.73 20.67 31.47
CA PHE A 4 -3.39 20.85 30.06
C PHE A 4 -2.05 20.16 29.74
N VAL A 5 -1.03 20.40 30.56
CA VAL A 5 0.28 19.74 30.43
C VAL A 5 0.17 18.22 30.49
N LEU A 6 -0.65 17.67 31.41
CA LEU A 6 -0.88 16.23 31.49
C LEU A 6 -1.53 15.66 30.23
N LYS A 7 -2.52 16.35 29.65
CA LYS A 7 -3.14 15.97 28.38
C LYS A 7 -2.14 16.02 27.22
N SER A 8 -1.31 17.05 27.17
CA SER A 8 -0.28 17.19 26.13
C SER A 8 0.77 16.07 26.23
N ILE A 9 1.25 15.75 27.44
CA ILE A 9 2.20 14.65 27.65
C ILE A 9 1.58 13.30 27.24
N LEU A 10 0.31 13.07 27.59
CA LEU A 10 -0.40 11.85 27.21
C LEU A 10 -0.56 11.74 25.68
N LEU A 11 -0.89 12.85 25.01
CA LEU A 11 -1.04 12.89 23.55
C LEU A 11 0.30 12.63 22.85
N ILE A 12 1.39 13.25 23.32
CA ILE A 12 2.75 13.02 22.83
C ILE A 12 3.16 11.55 23.03
N SER A 13 2.84 10.98 24.19
CA SER A 13 3.14 9.57 24.50
C SER A 13 2.41 8.62 23.55
N ILE A 14 1.12 8.84 23.31
CA ILE A 14 0.34 8.04 22.35
C ILE A 14 0.93 8.15 20.94
N LEU A 15 1.28 9.37 20.51
CA LEU A 15 1.89 9.60 19.20
C LEU A 15 3.24 8.89 19.09
N PHE A 16 4.07 8.96 20.13
CA PHE A 16 5.38 8.32 20.18
C PHE A 16 5.27 6.80 20.05
N VAL A 17 4.35 6.16 20.80
CA VAL A 17 4.07 4.73 20.68
C VAL A 17 3.59 4.39 19.25
N GLY A 18 2.72 5.22 18.67
CA GLY A 18 2.25 5.04 17.29
C GLY A 18 3.40 5.05 16.27
N VAL A 19 4.37 5.95 16.42
CA VAL A 19 5.56 6.02 15.56
C VAL A 19 6.42 4.77 15.71
N LEU A 20 6.67 4.31 16.94
CA LEU A 20 7.47 3.10 17.18
C LEU A 20 6.82 1.85 16.55
N ILE A 21 5.51 1.70 16.69
CA ILE A 21 4.76 0.61 16.04
C ILE A 21 4.86 0.73 14.51
N GLY A 22 4.74 1.95 13.98
CA GLY A 22 4.90 2.21 12.55
C GLY A 22 6.27 1.83 12.01
N MET A 23 7.34 2.13 12.76
CA MET A 23 8.70 1.74 12.40
C MET A 23 8.89 0.23 12.38
N GLN A 24 8.37 -0.49 13.39
CA GLN A 24 8.43 -1.97 13.42
C GLN A 24 7.68 -2.57 12.22
N LYS A 25 6.44 -2.11 11.99
CA LYS A 25 5.64 -2.61 10.86
C LYS A 25 6.26 -2.31 9.49
N ALA A 26 6.92 -1.16 9.35
CA ALA A 26 7.65 -0.82 8.13
C ALA A 26 8.89 -1.70 7.95
N ASN A 27 9.63 -1.99 9.02
CA ASN A 27 10.77 -2.89 8.98
C ASN A 27 10.36 -4.32 8.60
N ASP A 28 9.27 -4.83 9.19
CA ASP A 28 8.73 -6.15 8.85
C ASP A 28 8.24 -6.19 7.40
N GLY A 29 7.53 -5.15 6.94
CA GLY A 29 7.14 -5.03 5.54
C GLY A 29 8.33 -5.00 4.57
N ILE A 30 9.44 -4.36 4.95
CA ILE A 30 10.68 -4.38 4.16
C ILE A 30 11.32 -5.78 4.18
N LYS A 31 11.28 -6.50 5.31
CA LYS A 31 11.80 -7.86 5.43
C LYS A 31 11.01 -8.84 4.55
N ASP A 32 9.69 -8.75 4.59
CA ASP A 32 8.77 -9.55 3.77
C ASP A 32 8.98 -9.29 2.28
N MET A 33 9.18 -8.01 1.92
CA MET A 33 9.38 -7.62 0.52
C MET A 33 10.78 -7.98 -0.02
N LYS A 34 11.76 -8.16 0.86
CA LYS A 34 13.10 -8.64 0.50
C LYS A 34 13.20 -10.18 0.44
N GLY A 35 12.17 -10.91 0.83
CA GLY A 35 12.10 -12.37 0.66
C GLY A 35 13.11 -13.15 1.52
N TYR A 36 13.53 -12.61 2.66
CA TYR A 36 14.54 -13.22 3.54
C TYR A 36 14.08 -14.46 4.33
N ASP A 37 12.93 -15.06 3.98
CA ASP A 37 12.40 -16.25 4.66
C ASP A 37 12.76 -17.57 3.98
N GLN A 38 13.70 -17.56 3.03
CA GLN A 38 14.23 -18.81 2.48
C GLN A 38 15.75 -18.70 2.32
N ASP A 39 16.46 -19.58 3.04
CA ASP A 39 17.89 -19.90 2.92
C ASP A 39 18.28 -20.49 1.54
N THR A 40 17.46 -20.25 0.52
CA THR A 40 17.63 -20.75 -0.85
C THR A 40 17.08 -19.73 -1.83
N LEU A 41 17.69 -18.54 -1.89
CA LEU A 41 17.57 -17.70 -3.07
C LEU A 41 18.31 -18.39 -4.22
N GLY A 42 17.68 -19.42 -4.79
CA GLY A 42 18.11 -20.04 -6.03
C GLY A 42 18.18 -18.95 -7.09
N THR A 43 19.40 -18.64 -7.53
CA THR A 43 19.71 -17.76 -8.64
C THR A 43 18.71 -18.02 -9.78
N PRO A 44 17.85 -17.05 -10.15
CA PRO A 44 16.76 -17.29 -11.12
C PRO A 44 17.22 -17.44 -12.58
N LEU A 45 18.53 -17.64 -12.79
CA LEU A 45 19.16 -17.80 -14.09
C LEU A 45 20.29 -18.82 -13.95
N THR A 46 19.97 -20.09 -14.14
CA THR A 46 20.99 -21.10 -14.46
C THR A 46 20.95 -21.30 -15.96
N ILE A 47 21.87 -20.67 -16.68
CA ILE A 47 22.14 -20.99 -18.08
C ILE A 47 23.03 -22.22 -18.05
N SER A 48 22.45 -23.39 -18.27
CA SER A 48 23.22 -24.62 -18.55
C SER A 48 23.21 -24.82 -20.05
N GLU A 49 24.40 -24.80 -20.65
CA GLU A 49 24.64 -25.07 -22.06
C GLU A 49 24.76 -26.60 -22.23
N ASP A 50 23.85 -27.19 -23.01
CA ASP A 50 23.90 -28.57 -23.45
C ASP A 50 24.85 -28.69 -24.66
N GLU A 51 25.56 -29.81 -24.76
CA GLU A 51 26.63 -30.11 -25.73
C GLU A 51 26.17 -30.14 -27.22
N THR A 52 24.90 -29.81 -27.49
CA THR A 52 24.23 -29.81 -28.80
C THR A 52 23.79 -28.40 -29.24
N GLY A 53 24.09 -27.35 -28.46
CA GLY A 53 23.97 -25.96 -28.91
C GLY A 53 22.55 -25.39 -29.01
N ASN A 54 21.57 -25.96 -28.29
CA ASN A 54 20.24 -25.37 -28.19
C ASN A 54 20.09 -24.59 -26.87
N VAL A 55 19.85 -23.28 -26.96
CA VAL A 55 19.69 -22.40 -25.80
C VAL A 55 18.23 -22.41 -25.35
N GLU A 56 17.90 -23.26 -24.37
CA GLU A 56 16.58 -23.23 -23.72
C GLU A 56 16.62 -22.34 -22.47
N ALA A 57 16.17 -21.09 -22.63
CA ALA A 57 16.00 -20.16 -21.52
C ALA A 57 14.72 -20.51 -20.74
N SER A 58 14.83 -21.39 -19.73
CA SER A 58 13.72 -21.66 -18.80
C SER A 58 13.60 -20.52 -17.77
N LEU A 59 12.79 -19.52 -18.08
CA LEU A 59 12.34 -18.54 -17.10
C LEU A 59 11.23 -19.18 -16.25
N LEU A 60 11.61 -19.65 -15.05
CA LEU A 60 10.71 -20.04 -13.96
C LEU A 60 9.79 -21.24 -14.21
N GLY A 61 10.28 -22.32 -14.84
CA GLY A 61 9.79 -23.69 -14.58
C GLY A 61 8.27 -23.97 -14.69
N GLN A 62 7.47 -23.08 -15.26
CA GLN A 62 6.05 -23.28 -15.52
C GLN A 62 5.72 -22.70 -16.87
N GLU A 63 5.24 -23.57 -17.76
CA GLU A 63 4.49 -23.19 -18.95
C GLU A 63 3.30 -22.31 -18.51
N MET A 64 3.48 -21.00 -18.53
CA MET A 64 2.40 -20.06 -18.23
C MET A 64 1.42 -20.05 -19.41
N GLY A 65 0.43 -20.93 -19.34
CA GLY A 65 -0.77 -20.84 -20.18
C GLY A 65 -1.42 -19.45 -20.04
N SER A 66 -1.73 -18.85 -21.19
CA SER A 66 -2.30 -17.51 -21.39
C SER A 66 -3.57 -17.20 -20.57
N ALA A 67 -4.25 -18.22 -20.03
CA ALA A 67 -5.41 -18.09 -19.15
C ALA A 67 -5.06 -17.42 -17.79
N SER A 68 -3.87 -17.67 -17.24
CA SER A 68 -3.45 -17.21 -15.91
C SER A 68 -3.18 -15.70 -15.83
N LEU A 69 -2.80 -15.08 -16.96
CA LEU A 69 -2.52 -13.64 -17.04
C LEU A 69 -3.82 -12.82 -17.05
N SER A 70 -4.86 -13.33 -17.71
CA SER A 70 -6.18 -12.68 -17.79
C SER A 70 -6.87 -12.64 -16.43
N GLU A 71 -6.79 -13.73 -15.67
CA GLU A 71 -7.39 -13.84 -14.35
C GLU A 71 -6.70 -12.92 -13.31
N LYS A 72 -5.37 -12.79 -13.40
CA LYS A 72 -4.59 -11.83 -12.59
C LYS A 72 -4.91 -10.38 -12.97
N LYS A 73 -5.10 -10.08 -14.25
CA LYS A 73 -5.56 -8.75 -14.71
C LYS A 73 -6.93 -8.41 -14.13
N LYS A 74 -7.88 -9.36 -14.17
CA LYS A 74 -9.24 -9.18 -13.62
C LYS A 74 -9.21 -8.90 -12.11
N LYS A 75 -8.40 -9.64 -11.34
CA LYS A 75 -8.21 -9.37 -9.90
C LYS A 75 -7.59 -8.01 -9.61
N LEU A 76 -6.61 -7.58 -10.41
CA LEU A 76 -6.01 -6.24 -10.29
C LEU A 76 -7.03 -5.14 -10.61
N GLU A 77 -7.88 -5.37 -11.61
CA GLU A 77 -8.95 -4.45 -11.99
C GLU A 77 -10.05 -4.38 -10.93
N GLU A 78 -10.41 -5.51 -10.31
CA GLU A 78 -11.30 -5.57 -9.14
C GLU A 78 -10.71 -4.86 -7.91
N MET A 79 -9.41 -5.00 -7.64
CA MET A 79 -8.75 -4.25 -6.56
C MET A 79 -8.69 -2.74 -6.83
N LYS A 80 -8.47 -2.35 -8.10
CA LYS A 80 -8.44 -0.95 -8.55
C LYS A 80 -9.82 -0.31 -8.60
N SER A 81 -10.88 -1.11 -8.65
CA SER A 81 -12.28 -0.68 -8.66
C SER A 81 -12.94 -0.69 -7.28
N PHE A 82 -12.14 -0.67 -6.19
CA PHE A 82 -12.05 0.41 -5.19
C PHE A 82 -13.32 1.28 -4.96
N ASN A 83 -14.50 0.68 -4.99
CA ASN A 83 -15.77 1.35 -4.79
C ASN A 83 -15.86 1.84 -3.34
N PHE A 84 -15.37 1.03 -2.40
CA PHE A 84 -15.29 1.34 -0.97
C PHE A 84 -14.52 2.62 -0.67
N PHE A 85 -13.31 2.77 -1.20
CA PHE A 85 -12.50 3.95 -0.97
C PHE A 85 -12.97 5.16 -1.80
N SER A 86 -13.57 4.93 -2.96
CA SER A 86 -14.23 5.98 -3.74
C SER A 86 -15.47 6.51 -3.01
N GLU A 87 -16.22 5.64 -2.33
CA GLU A 87 -17.37 5.97 -1.49
C GLU A 87 -16.96 6.75 -0.23
N ILE A 88 -15.87 6.32 0.44
CA ILE A 88 -15.24 7.09 1.52
C ILE A 88 -14.75 8.45 1.01
N GLY A 89 -14.07 8.48 -0.14
CA GLY A 89 -13.59 9.71 -0.76
C GLY A 89 -14.72 10.68 -1.11
N LYS A 90 -15.85 10.17 -1.61
CA LYS A 90 -17.07 10.96 -1.87
C LYS A 90 -17.65 11.55 -0.59
N SER A 91 -17.70 10.77 0.49
CA SER A 91 -18.19 11.25 1.79
C SER A 91 -17.31 12.40 2.31
N VAL A 92 -15.98 12.23 2.28
CA VAL A 92 -15.01 13.25 2.68
C VAL A 92 -15.13 14.51 1.81
N ALA A 93 -15.21 14.34 0.49
CA ALA A 93 -15.38 15.45 -0.44
C ALA A 93 -16.69 16.21 -0.19
N GLY A 94 -17.77 15.51 0.16
CA GLY A 94 -19.05 16.11 0.53
C GLY A 94 -18.93 17.02 1.76
N VAL A 95 -18.25 16.55 2.82
CA VAL A 95 -18.01 17.35 4.03
C VAL A 95 -17.20 18.59 3.72
N VAL A 96 -16.12 18.46 2.94
CA VAL A 96 -15.26 19.59 2.55
C VAL A 96 -16.04 20.61 1.71
N LYS A 97 -16.87 20.15 0.76
CA LYS A 97 -17.73 21.01 -0.06
C LYS A 97 -18.71 21.80 0.80
N SER A 98 -19.43 21.14 1.71
CA SER A 98 -20.40 21.81 2.59
C SER A 98 -19.74 22.82 3.54
N LEU A 99 -18.54 22.54 4.06
CA LEU A 99 -17.79 23.52 4.84
C LEU A 99 -17.41 24.75 4.01
N THR A 100 -16.97 24.51 2.77
CA THR A 100 -16.53 25.56 1.86
C THR A 100 -17.69 26.46 1.46
N GLU A 101 -18.82 25.87 1.07
CA GLU A 101 -20.05 26.61 0.74
C GLU A 101 -20.52 27.48 1.92
N LYS A 102 -20.60 26.91 3.12
CA LYS A 102 -20.97 27.68 4.34
C LYS A 102 -20.00 28.81 4.65
N THR A 103 -18.70 28.61 4.41
CA THR A 103 -17.68 29.64 4.66
C THR A 103 -17.82 30.78 3.66
N VAL A 104 -18.01 30.47 2.38
CA VAL A 104 -18.24 31.47 1.33
C VAL A 104 -19.53 32.24 1.60
N GLU A 105 -20.62 31.55 1.92
CA GLU A 105 -21.92 32.15 2.23
C GLU A 105 -21.84 33.07 3.45
N PHE A 106 -21.10 32.69 4.49
CA PHE A 106 -20.87 33.54 5.67
C PHE A 106 -20.09 34.81 5.33
N ILE A 107 -19.01 34.70 4.54
CA ILE A 107 -18.23 35.86 4.08
C ILE A 107 -19.09 36.78 3.21
N SER A 108 -19.84 36.21 2.26
CA SER A 108 -20.76 36.96 1.40
C SER A 108 -21.91 37.63 2.17
N SER A 109 -22.29 37.11 3.34
CA SER A 109 -23.32 37.72 4.19
C SER A 109 -22.81 38.86 5.08
N LEU A 110 -21.49 39.02 5.20
CA LEU A 110 -20.84 40.01 6.07
C LEU A 110 -20.33 41.25 5.28
N ILE A 111 -20.26 41.14 3.95
CA ILE A 111 -19.99 42.22 2.99
C ILE A 111 -21.32 42.78 2.47
#